data_AF-A0AA37KRU3-F1
#
_entry.id   AF-A0AA37KRU3-F1
#
_cell.length_a   1.000
_cell.length_b   1.000
_cell.length_c   1.000
_cell.angle_alpha   90.00
_cell.angle_beta   90.00
_cell.angle_gamma   90.00
#
_symmetry.space_group_name_H-M   'P 1'
#
loop_
_entity.id
_entity.type
_entity.pdbx_description
1 polymer ?
#
loop_
_entity_poly.entity_id
_entity_poly.type
_entity_poly.pdbx_seq_one_letter_code
_entity_poly.pdbx_strand_id
1 'polypeptide(L)'
;MSTAGLKALEGIDDNSLTGQLGRQERGVTLVELTANYTYEILKQRVFKISGRISGTNPALNQLAVYTEDGIGSTVLGQYGSRRSSDSAAPAGEMDSAEVIYLPTVNGPMPIAAQINGRLYAIDADHLNTPRRLTNTQGQVAWQWLITGFGEVNPTTGATNYSQSGQGSAAYAEAVKFDLRYPAGVRSGNPTELQPAPVL
;
A
#
# COMPACT_ATOMS: atom_id res chain seq x y z
N MET A 1 -33.15 -10.39 -38.26
CA MET A 1 -33.01 -10.43 -36.79
C MET A 1 -31.69 -9.75 -36.46
N SER A 2 -31.71 -8.50 -35.98
CA SER A 2 -30.50 -7.72 -35.71
C SER A 2 -30.08 -7.87 -34.24
N THR A 3 -28.82 -8.21 -34.05
CA THR A 3 -28.08 -8.30 -32.79
C THR A 3 -28.16 -6.97 -32.02
N ALA A 4 -28.61 -7.02 -30.76
CA ALA A 4 -28.59 -5.87 -29.86
C ALA A 4 -27.14 -5.50 -29.50
N GLY A 5 -26.76 -4.26 -29.77
CA GLY A 5 -25.44 -3.72 -29.47
C GLY A 5 -25.21 -3.58 -27.97
N LEU A 6 -24.05 -4.04 -27.51
CA LEU A 6 -23.46 -3.66 -26.23
C LEU A 6 -23.38 -2.12 -26.17
N LYS A 7 -24.06 -1.50 -25.21
CA LYS A 7 -23.76 -0.12 -24.84
C LYS A 7 -22.47 -0.12 -24.03
N ALA A 8 -21.43 0.53 -24.57
CA ALA A 8 -20.24 0.85 -23.82
C ALA A 8 -20.60 1.73 -22.62
N LEU A 9 -20.06 1.38 -21.45
CA LEU A 9 -20.15 2.19 -20.24
C LEU A 9 -19.21 3.39 -20.44
N GLU A 10 -19.73 4.51 -20.94
CA GLU A 10 -18.99 5.78 -21.03
C GLU A 10 -18.94 6.41 -19.62
N GLY A 11 -17.74 6.59 -19.06
CA GLY A 11 -17.61 7.25 -17.75
C GLY A 11 -16.20 7.33 -17.12
N ILE A 12 -15.17 6.74 -17.74
CA ILE A 12 -13.80 6.78 -17.20
C ILE A 12 -13.03 7.92 -17.87
N ASP A 13 -12.62 8.92 -17.08
CA ASP A 13 -11.74 10.00 -17.52
C ASP A 13 -10.28 9.62 -17.24
N ASP A 14 -9.50 9.34 -18.30
CA ASP A 14 -8.07 9.05 -18.21
C ASP A 14 -7.26 10.33 -17.94
N ASN A 15 -7.18 10.77 -16.68
CA ASN A 15 -6.30 11.88 -16.31
C ASN A 15 -4.91 11.37 -15.87
N SER A 16 -4.02 11.16 -16.84
CA SER A 16 -2.62 10.78 -16.59
C SER A 16 -1.82 11.96 -16.02
N LEU A 17 -1.74 12.05 -14.70
CA LEU A 17 -0.79 12.92 -14.00
C LEU A 17 0.55 12.20 -13.84
N THR A 18 1.51 12.44 -14.73
CA THR A 18 2.88 11.90 -14.64
C THR A 18 3.72 12.73 -13.65
N GLY A 19 4.02 12.16 -12.49
CA GLY A 19 5.03 12.69 -11.56
C GLY A 19 6.32 11.88 -11.64
N GLN A 20 7.45 12.50 -12.00
CA GLN A 20 8.79 11.91 -11.85
C GLN A 20 9.43 12.46 -10.57
N LEU A 21 9.69 11.61 -9.58
CA LEU A 21 10.48 11.98 -8.39
C LEU A 21 11.91 11.45 -8.54
N GLY A 22 12.87 12.36 -8.68
CA GLY A 22 14.27 12.05 -8.97
C GLY A 22 15.25 12.25 -7.80
N ARG A 23 16.02 11.18 -7.53
CA ARG A 23 17.45 11.09 -7.12
C ARG A 23 17.89 11.37 -5.66
N GLN A 24 18.53 10.39 -4.99
CA GLN A 24 20.00 10.29 -4.78
C GLN A 24 20.44 8.97 -4.08
N GLU A 25 21.69 8.59 -4.36
CA GLU A 25 22.39 7.31 -4.26
C GLU A 25 22.80 6.87 -2.83
N ARG A 26 22.51 5.60 -2.48
CA ARG A 26 23.48 4.54 -2.05
C ARG A 26 22.72 3.41 -1.33
N GLY A 27 22.55 2.26 -2.01
CA GLY A 27 22.03 1.01 -1.45
C GLY A 27 20.56 0.72 -1.76
N VAL A 28 20.28 0.20 -2.96
CA VAL A 28 19.00 -0.37 -3.46
C VAL A 28 17.72 0.27 -2.90
N THR A 29 17.39 1.45 -3.43
CA THR A 29 16.11 2.13 -3.19
C THR A 29 15.16 1.79 -4.34
N LEU A 30 13.97 1.26 -4.04
CA LEU A 30 12.87 1.20 -5.02
C LEU A 30 12.49 2.64 -5.37
N VAL A 31 12.84 3.13 -6.55
CA VAL A 31 12.40 4.44 -7.03
C VAL A 31 11.04 4.26 -7.70
N GLU A 32 10.01 4.97 -7.22
CA GLU A 32 8.76 5.11 -7.96
C GLU A 32 8.99 6.08 -9.11
N LEU A 33 9.04 5.56 -10.33
CA LEU A 33 9.43 6.34 -11.51
C LEU A 33 8.23 6.95 -12.22
N THR A 34 7.06 6.32 -12.07
CA THR A 34 5.80 6.77 -12.65
C THR A 34 4.66 6.34 -11.74
N ALA A 35 3.75 7.26 -11.43
CA ALA A 35 2.44 6.95 -10.88
C ALA A 35 1.37 7.41 -11.86
N ASN A 36 0.45 6.52 -12.25
CA ASN A 36 -0.73 6.85 -13.04
C ASN A 36 -1.95 6.71 -12.15
N TYR A 37 -2.91 7.62 -12.31
CA TYR A 37 -4.14 7.66 -11.53
C TYR A 37 -5.33 7.68 -12.46
N THR A 38 -6.33 6.86 -12.17
CA THR A 38 -7.61 6.87 -12.88
C THR A 38 -8.68 7.38 -11.94
N TYR A 39 -9.53 8.26 -12.44
CA TYR A 39 -10.62 8.85 -11.70
C TYR A 39 -11.95 8.61 -12.42
N GLU A 40 -13.04 8.46 -11.66
CA GLU A 40 -14.39 8.57 -12.23
C GLU A 40 -14.75 10.04 -12.50
N ILE A 41 -15.85 10.25 -13.23
CA ILE A 41 -16.41 11.58 -13.55
C ILE A 41 -16.66 12.48 -12.32
N LEU A 42 -16.83 11.89 -11.13
CA LEU A 42 -16.95 12.61 -9.86
C LEU A 42 -15.60 12.98 -9.21
N LYS A 43 -14.49 12.81 -9.93
CA LYS A 43 -13.10 13.04 -9.49
C LYS A 43 -12.66 12.16 -8.31
N GLN A 44 -13.30 11.00 -8.16
CA GLN A 44 -12.91 9.99 -7.18
C GLN A 44 -11.85 9.08 -7.78
N ARG A 45 -10.76 8.80 -7.04
CA ARG A 45 -9.71 7.91 -7.50
C ARG A 45 -10.21 6.47 -7.45
N VAL A 46 -9.95 5.71 -8.52
CA VAL A 46 -10.42 4.32 -8.70
C VAL A 46 -9.23 3.38 -8.80
N PHE A 47 -8.20 3.83 -9.53
CA PHE A 47 -6.96 3.10 -9.70
C PHE A 47 -5.76 4.00 -9.47
N LYS A 48 -4.71 3.40 -8.91
CA LYS A 48 -3.36 3.94 -8.95
C LYS A 48 -2.44 2.84 -9.46
N ILE A 49 -1.66 3.11 -10.50
CA ILE A 49 -0.61 2.21 -10.97
C ILE A 49 0.73 2.88 -10.73
N SER A 50 1.54 2.30 -9.85
CA SER A 50 2.88 2.77 -9.52
C SER A 50 3.92 1.84 -10.12
N GLY A 51 4.82 2.35 -10.96
CA GLY A 51 5.99 1.62 -11.44
C GLY A 51 7.17 1.84 -10.51
N ARG A 52 7.70 0.77 -9.91
CA ARG A 52 8.93 0.78 -9.10
C ARG A 52 10.03 0.00 -9.82
N ILE A 53 11.19 0.60 -10.05
CA ILE A 53 12.36 -0.15 -10.56
C ILE A 53 13.30 -0.47 -9.40
N SER A 54 13.77 -1.72 -9.38
CA SER A 54 14.78 -2.21 -8.44
C SER A 54 16.04 -2.62 -9.20
N GLY A 55 16.95 -1.69 -9.48
CA GLY A 55 18.19 -1.99 -10.20
C GLY A 55 17.96 -2.67 -11.55
N THR A 56 18.63 -3.80 -11.81
CA THR A 56 18.53 -4.58 -13.06
C THR A 56 17.26 -5.42 -13.19
N ASN A 57 16.38 -5.44 -12.17
CA ASN A 57 15.11 -6.16 -12.24
C ASN A 57 14.07 -5.36 -13.06
N PRO A 58 13.21 -6.03 -13.84
CA PRO A 58 12.13 -5.34 -14.53
C PRO A 58 11.21 -4.63 -13.54
N ALA A 59 10.60 -3.52 -13.96
CA ALA A 59 9.72 -2.72 -13.12
C ALA A 59 8.63 -3.57 -12.45
N LEU A 60 8.49 -3.41 -11.13
CA LEU A 60 7.35 -3.89 -10.36
C LEU A 60 6.25 -2.84 -10.46
N ASN A 61 5.16 -3.19 -11.12
CA ASN A 61 3.97 -2.35 -11.13
C ASN A 61 3.11 -2.75 -9.94
N GLN A 62 2.70 -1.79 -9.14
CA GLN A 62 1.75 -1.98 -8.05
C GLN A 62 0.45 -1.28 -8.45
N LEU A 63 -0.62 -2.05 -8.59
CA LEU A 63 -1.98 -1.55 -8.76
C LEU A 63 -2.60 -1.39 -7.38
N ALA A 64 -3.09 -0.21 -7.04
CA ALA A 64 -4.02 -0.03 -5.93
C ALA A 64 -5.42 0.24 -6.46
N VAL A 65 -6.40 -0.47 -5.92
CA VAL A 65 -7.82 -0.35 -6.25
C VAL A 65 -8.51 0.40 -5.12
N TYR A 66 -9.40 1.32 -5.47
CA TYR A 66 -10.09 2.18 -4.54
C TYR A 66 -11.61 2.03 -4.67
N THR A 67 -12.31 2.32 -3.58
CA THR A 67 -13.76 2.50 -3.54
C THR A 67 -14.11 3.90 -3.04
N GLU A 68 -15.37 4.26 -3.22
CA GLU A 68 -16.00 5.45 -2.70
C GLU A 68 -16.63 5.14 -1.34
N ASP A 69 -16.48 6.06 -0.39
CA ASP A 69 -16.98 5.89 0.99
C ASP A 69 -17.61 7.17 1.57
N GLY A 70 -18.03 8.10 0.71
CA GLY A 70 -18.62 9.39 1.07
C GLY A 70 -17.62 10.43 1.61
N ILE A 71 -16.41 10.02 2.01
CA ILE A 71 -15.38 10.91 2.56
C ILE A 71 -14.11 10.95 1.70
N GLY A 72 -13.98 10.10 0.69
CA GLY A 72 -12.92 10.14 -0.30
C GLY A 72 -12.80 8.84 -1.08
N SER A 73 -11.54 8.45 -1.34
CA SER A 73 -11.19 7.19 -2.00
C SER A 73 -10.46 6.29 -1.04
N THR A 74 -11.11 5.20 -0.63
CA THR A 74 -10.54 4.20 0.30
C THR A 74 -9.96 3.03 -0.47
N VAL A 75 -8.75 2.60 -0.09
CA VAL A 75 -8.04 1.49 -0.76
C VAL A 75 -8.71 0.16 -0.41
N LEU A 76 -9.19 -0.57 -1.41
CA LEU A 76 -9.69 -1.94 -1.20
C LEU A 76 -8.57 -2.97 -1.26
N GLY A 77 -7.58 -2.75 -2.13
CA GLY A 77 -6.49 -3.69 -2.27
C GLY A 77 -5.32 -3.16 -3.09
N GLN A 78 -4.22 -3.89 -3.00
CA GLN A 78 -2.97 -3.65 -3.70
C GLN A 78 -2.46 -4.95 -4.33
N TYR A 79 -2.06 -4.89 -5.59
CA TYR A 79 -1.65 -6.05 -6.38
C TYR A 79 -0.35 -5.75 -7.10
N GLY A 80 0.67 -6.57 -6.86
CA GLY A 80 1.93 -6.52 -7.58
C GLY A 80 1.82 -7.24 -8.93
N SER A 81 2.44 -6.70 -9.97
CA SER A 81 2.55 -7.40 -11.26
C SER A 81 3.49 -8.60 -11.25
N ARG A 82 4.19 -8.82 -10.12
CA ARG A 82 5.13 -9.92 -9.87
C ARG A 82 5.21 -10.20 -8.37
N ARG A 83 5.80 -11.35 -8.05
CA ARG A 83 6.21 -11.72 -6.69
C ARG A 83 7.50 -11.00 -6.30
N SER A 84 7.52 -10.33 -5.15
CA SER A 84 8.73 -9.78 -4.54
C SER A 84 9.67 -10.88 -4.04
N SER A 85 10.95 -10.55 -3.89
CA SER A 85 11.98 -11.49 -3.42
C SER A 85 11.78 -11.95 -1.98
N ASP A 86 11.15 -11.11 -1.16
CA ASP A 86 10.81 -11.33 0.24
C ASP A 86 9.33 -11.70 0.43
N SER A 87 8.61 -12.01 -0.65
CA SER A 87 7.20 -12.35 -0.62
C SER A 87 6.92 -13.61 0.20
N ALA A 88 5.97 -13.50 1.14
CA ALA A 88 5.37 -14.64 1.82
C ALA A 88 4.20 -15.30 1.06
N ALA A 89 3.91 -14.88 -0.18
CA ALA A 89 2.83 -15.45 -1.00
C ALA A 89 3.09 -16.93 -1.35
N PRO A 90 2.04 -17.73 -1.57
CA PRO A 90 2.17 -19.09 -2.11
C PRO A 90 3.04 -19.12 -3.38
N ALA A 91 3.68 -20.26 -3.62
CA ALA A 91 4.57 -20.41 -4.76
C ALA A 91 3.80 -20.22 -6.08
N GLY A 92 4.29 -19.32 -6.93
CA GLY A 92 3.66 -18.97 -8.20
C GLY A 92 2.65 -17.82 -8.11
N GLU A 93 2.31 -17.35 -6.92
CA GLU A 93 1.40 -16.21 -6.74
C GLU A 93 2.16 -14.87 -6.68
N MET A 94 1.49 -13.81 -7.12
CA MET A 94 1.99 -12.44 -7.03
C MET A 94 1.69 -11.85 -5.65
N ASP A 95 2.37 -10.76 -5.30
CA ASP A 95 2.02 -10.05 -4.06
C ASP A 95 0.62 -9.45 -4.14
N SER A 96 -0.16 -9.65 -3.09
CA SER A 96 -1.51 -9.11 -2.94
C SER A 96 -1.80 -8.71 -1.49
N ALA A 97 -2.58 -7.66 -1.34
CA ALA A 97 -3.13 -7.23 -0.06
C ALA A 97 -4.55 -6.71 -0.27
N GLU A 98 -5.53 -7.25 0.44
CA GLU A 98 -6.92 -6.84 0.41
C GLU A 98 -7.34 -6.44 1.81
N VAL A 99 -8.08 -5.33 1.94
CA VAL A 99 -8.43 -4.74 3.23
C VAL A 99 -9.93 -4.86 3.45
N ILE A 100 -10.29 -5.36 4.63
CA ILE A 100 -11.67 -5.49 5.09
C ILE A 100 -11.94 -4.33 6.04
N TYR A 101 -13.00 -3.59 5.75
CA TYR A 101 -13.40 -2.41 6.51
C TYR A 101 -14.70 -2.64 7.27
N LEU A 102 -14.76 -2.09 8.48
CA LEU A 102 -16.00 -1.86 9.21
C LEU A 102 -16.52 -0.45 8.88
N PRO A 103 -17.77 -0.29 8.42
CA PRO A 103 -18.38 1.02 8.28
C PRO A 103 -18.54 1.68 9.66
N THR A 104 -18.00 2.88 9.83
CA THR A 104 -18.18 3.68 11.06
C THR A 104 -18.68 5.08 10.71
N VAL A 105 -19.21 5.78 11.71
CA VAL A 105 -19.65 7.17 11.56
C VAL A 105 -18.52 8.13 11.17
N ASN A 106 -17.26 7.75 11.42
CA ASN A 106 -16.06 8.53 11.09
C ASN A 106 -15.38 8.04 9.81
N GLY A 107 -16.05 7.20 9.01
CA GLY A 107 -15.50 6.57 7.81
C GLY A 107 -15.20 5.08 7.97
N PRO A 108 -14.74 4.39 6.91
CA PRO A 108 -14.40 2.98 6.98
C PRO A 108 -13.16 2.76 7.85
N MET A 109 -13.31 1.92 8.88
CA MET A 109 -12.23 1.52 9.76
C MET A 109 -11.65 0.18 9.28
N PRO A 110 -10.35 0.08 8.94
CA PRO A 110 -9.74 -1.18 8.56
C PRO A 110 -9.69 -2.11 9.78
N ILE A 111 -10.25 -3.32 9.66
CA ILE A 111 -10.33 -4.29 10.76
C ILE A 111 -9.59 -5.59 10.47
N ALA A 112 -9.36 -5.88 9.20
CA ALA A 112 -8.60 -7.05 8.79
C ALA A 112 -7.97 -6.82 7.41
N ALA A 113 -6.95 -7.62 7.10
CA ALA A 113 -6.43 -7.71 5.74
C ALA A 113 -6.11 -9.17 5.40
N GLN A 114 -6.35 -9.53 4.14
CA GLN A 114 -5.77 -10.70 3.54
C GLN A 114 -4.54 -10.28 2.76
N ILE A 115 -3.35 -10.71 3.20
CA ILE A 115 -2.09 -10.39 2.54
C ILE A 115 -1.45 -11.70 2.13
N ASN A 116 -1.17 -11.85 0.84
CA ASN A 116 -0.45 -13.02 0.31
C ASN A 116 -1.10 -14.35 0.74
N GLY A 117 -2.43 -14.41 0.69
CA GLY A 117 -3.24 -15.57 1.08
C GLY A 117 -3.39 -15.81 2.59
N ARG A 118 -2.93 -14.88 3.45
CA ARG A 118 -2.98 -14.99 4.91
C ARG A 118 -3.85 -13.90 5.53
N LEU A 119 -4.63 -14.25 6.54
CA LEU A 119 -5.50 -13.31 7.25
C LEU A 119 -4.78 -12.67 8.45
N TYR A 120 -4.97 -11.36 8.60
CA TYR A 120 -4.48 -10.57 9.72
C TYR A 120 -5.62 -9.76 10.32
N ALA A 121 -5.67 -9.69 11.65
CA ALA A 121 -6.46 -8.69 12.36
C ALA A 121 -5.70 -7.35 12.34
N ILE A 122 -6.41 -6.25 12.09
CA ILE A 122 -5.85 -4.89 12.13
C ILE A 122 -6.33 -4.20 13.40
N ASP A 123 -5.38 -3.73 14.22
CA ASP A 123 -5.67 -2.74 15.25
C ASP A 123 -5.40 -1.35 14.66
N ALA A 124 -6.45 -0.54 14.58
CA ALA A 124 -6.38 0.85 14.14
C ALA A 124 -6.44 1.81 15.35
N ASP A 125 -5.88 3.02 15.20
CA ASP A 125 -6.02 4.07 16.20
C ASP A 125 -7.35 4.85 16.08
N HIS A 126 -7.53 5.87 16.92
CA HIS A 126 -8.72 6.72 16.95
C HIS A 126 -8.97 7.54 15.66
N LEU A 127 -8.01 7.52 14.72
CA LEU A 127 -8.14 8.12 13.40
C LEU A 127 -8.35 7.04 12.32
N ASN A 128 -8.66 5.80 12.68
CA ASN A 128 -8.74 4.68 11.74
C ASN A 128 -7.41 4.37 11.02
N THR A 129 -6.26 4.78 11.59
CA THR A 129 -4.94 4.45 11.04
C THR A 129 -4.50 3.06 11.50
N PRO A 130 -4.19 2.10 10.61
CA PRO A 130 -3.62 0.83 11.02
C PRO A 130 -2.32 1.03 11.82
N ARG A 131 -2.26 0.48 13.04
CA ARG A 131 -1.09 0.52 13.93
C ARG A 131 -0.44 -0.84 14.13
N ARG A 132 -1.19 -1.92 13.93
CA ARG A 132 -0.71 -3.28 14.15
C ARG A 132 -1.48 -4.27 13.28
N LEU A 133 -0.78 -5.25 12.71
CA LEU A 133 -1.35 -6.44 12.10
C LEU A 133 -0.93 -7.66 12.92
N THR A 134 -1.91 -8.44 13.34
CA THR A 134 -1.71 -9.67 14.11
C THR A 134 -2.14 -10.88 13.28
N ASN A 135 -1.26 -11.87 13.13
CA ASN A 135 -1.56 -13.10 12.37
C ASN A 135 -2.47 -14.05 13.17
N THR A 136 -2.90 -15.15 12.55
CA THR A 136 -3.82 -16.12 13.17
C THR A 136 -3.22 -16.88 14.36
N GLN A 137 -1.90 -16.82 14.55
CA GLN A 137 -1.19 -17.36 15.72
C GLN A 137 -1.07 -16.33 16.87
N GLY A 138 -1.60 -15.12 16.71
CA GLY A 138 -1.50 -14.05 17.71
C GLY A 138 -0.17 -13.29 17.68
N GLN A 139 0.68 -13.51 16.67
CA GLN A 139 1.97 -12.83 16.55
C GLN A 139 1.82 -11.51 15.78
N VAL A 140 2.61 -10.51 16.15
CA VAL A 140 2.62 -9.22 15.44
C VAL A 140 3.48 -9.33 14.19
N ALA A 141 2.83 -9.34 13.03
CA ALA A 141 3.55 -9.45 11.77
C ALA A 141 4.05 -8.10 11.27
N TRP A 142 3.31 -7.04 11.58
CA TRP A 142 3.62 -5.67 11.18
C TRP A 142 3.12 -4.72 12.26
N GLN A 143 3.87 -3.66 12.53
CA GLN A 143 3.44 -2.60 13.42
C GLN A 143 3.99 -1.25 12.99
N TRP A 144 3.23 -0.21 13.27
CA TRP A 144 3.61 1.14 12.96
C TRP A 144 3.31 2.06 14.14
N LEU A 145 4.19 1.93 15.13
CA LEU A 145 4.25 2.78 16.31
C LEU A 145 4.86 4.12 15.85
N ILE A 146 4.09 5.20 15.80
CA ILE A 146 4.65 6.52 15.43
C ILE A 146 4.15 7.61 16.35
N THR A 147 5.02 8.60 16.45
CA THR A 147 4.83 10.00 16.83
C THR A 147 3.87 10.74 15.88
N GLY A 148 3.44 11.96 16.25
CA GLY A 148 2.30 12.66 15.65
C GLY A 148 2.29 12.93 14.13
N PHE A 149 3.37 12.68 13.38
CA PHE A 149 3.49 13.03 11.94
C PHE A 149 3.93 11.90 11.01
N GLY A 150 4.09 10.68 11.49
CA GLY A 150 4.32 9.54 10.59
C GLY A 150 5.75 9.33 10.06
N GLU A 151 6.74 9.91 10.73
CA GLU A 151 8.14 10.01 10.28
C GLU A 151 8.89 8.67 10.14
N VAL A 152 8.51 7.65 10.91
CA VAL A 152 9.22 6.35 10.89
C VAL A 152 8.56 5.38 9.92
N ASN A 153 9.33 4.40 9.44
CA ASN A 153 8.76 3.27 8.71
C ASN A 153 8.07 2.29 9.66
N PRO A 154 7.11 1.50 9.17
CA PRO A 154 6.62 0.36 9.93
C PRO A 154 7.73 -0.65 10.14
N THR A 155 7.66 -1.39 11.25
CA THR A 155 8.54 -2.50 11.53
C THR A 155 7.77 -3.82 11.48
N THR A 156 8.48 -4.91 11.19
CA THR A 156 7.84 -6.21 10.94
C THR A 156 8.43 -7.29 11.83
N GLY A 157 7.63 -8.30 12.17
CA GLY A 157 8.10 -9.46 12.91
C GLY A 157 9.17 -10.25 12.14
N ALA A 158 9.15 -10.23 10.81
CA ALA A 158 10.16 -10.83 9.94
C ALA A 158 11.56 -10.24 10.09
N THR A 159 11.65 -8.99 10.55
CA THR A 159 12.92 -8.27 10.73
C THR A 159 13.23 -8.02 12.22
N ASN A 160 12.61 -8.80 13.12
CA ASN A 160 12.68 -8.57 14.57
C ASN A 160 12.37 -7.11 14.97
N TYR A 161 11.40 -6.51 14.30
CA TYR A 161 11.02 -5.11 14.47
C TYR A 161 12.16 -4.09 14.34
N SER A 162 13.24 -4.48 13.64
CA SER A 162 14.38 -3.60 13.39
C SER A 162 13.95 -2.42 12.51
N GLN A 163 14.25 -1.20 12.96
CA GLN A 163 13.96 0.03 12.21
C GLN A 163 14.77 0.12 10.90
N SER A 164 15.92 -0.57 10.82
CA SER A 164 16.73 -0.64 9.60
C SER A 164 16.19 -1.64 8.57
N GLY A 165 15.17 -2.42 8.93
CA GLY A 165 14.64 -3.51 8.09
C GLY A 165 15.57 -4.73 8.00
N GLN A 166 16.67 -4.78 8.78
CA GLN A 166 17.59 -5.91 8.84
C GLN A 166 17.59 -6.48 10.26
N GLY A 167 17.07 -7.69 10.41
CA GLY A 167 17.04 -8.43 11.68
C GLY A 167 17.55 -9.86 11.52
N SER A 168 18.12 -10.41 12.59
CA SER A 168 18.78 -11.73 12.55
C SER A 168 17.87 -12.91 12.92
N ALA A 169 16.60 -12.66 13.28
CA ALA A 169 15.60 -13.69 13.58
C ALA A 169 14.19 -13.19 13.22
N ALA A 170 13.32 -14.08 12.75
CA ALA A 170 11.95 -13.76 12.37
C ALA A 170 10.94 -14.29 13.41
N TYR A 171 10.08 -13.41 13.92
CA TYR A 171 8.99 -13.75 14.86
C TYR A 171 7.65 -13.96 14.16
N ALA A 172 7.57 -13.55 12.89
CA ALA A 172 6.41 -13.67 12.03
C ALA A 172 6.87 -13.68 10.57
N GLU A 173 5.95 -14.00 9.66
CA GLU A 173 6.17 -13.93 8.22
C GLU A 173 6.43 -12.51 7.71
N ALA A 174 7.01 -12.42 6.50
CA ALA A 174 7.19 -11.14 5.83
C ALA A 174 5.84 -10.55 5.41
N VAL A 175 5.59 -9.31 5.83
CA VAL A 175 4.36 -8.57 5.52
C VAL A 175 4.73 -7.21 4.93
N LYS A 176 4.16 -6.93 3.75
CA LYS A 176 4.18 -5.61 3.13
C LYS A 176 2.77 -5.01 3.19
N PHE A 177 2.64 -3.91 3.91
CA PHE A 177 1.36 -3.24 4.10
C PHE A 177 1.58 -1.72 4.08
N ASP A 178 1.01 -1.06 3.07
CA ASP A 178 1.28 0.35 2.74
C ASP A 178 0.08 1.29 2.98
N LEU A 179 -1.00 0.81 3.62
CA LEU A 179 -2.16 1.64 3.97
C LEU A 179 -1.82 2.62 5.11
N ARG A 180 -2.04 3.92 4.89
CA ARG A 180 -1.79 5.00 5.87
C ARG A 180 -3.00 5.93 5.98
N TYR A 181 -3.07 6.71 7.05
CA TYR A 181 -4.11 7.74 7.21
C TYR A 181 -3.74 9.08 6.54
N PRO A 182 -4.71 9.81 5.93
CA PRO A 182 -6.10 9.40 5.71
C PRO A 182 -6.20 8.48 4.50
N ALA A 183 -6.43 7.19 4.74
CA ALA A 183 -6.62 6.07 3.79
C ALA A 183 -5.74 6.05 2.51
N GLY A 184 -4.58 6.72 2.51
CA GLY A 184 -3.68 6.83 1.37
C GLY A 184 -2.69 5.67 1.29
N VAL A 185 -2.37 5.23 0.07
CA VAL A 185 -1.22 4.36 -0.18
C VAL A 185 0.04 5.20 -0.25
N ARG A 186 1.06 4.85 0.52
CA ARG A 186 2.38 5.49 0.41
C ARG A 186 3.03 5.18 -0.93
N SER A 187 3.30 6.24 -1.69
CA SER A 187 4.34 6.23 -2.72
C SER A 187 5.68 6.06 -2.03
N GLY A 188 6.46 5.04 -2.40
CA GLY A 188 7.60 4.63 -1.59
C GLY A 188 8.72 5.67 -1.52
N ASN A 189 8.85 6.40 -0.40
CA ASN A 189 10.14 6.92 0.10
C ASN A 189 10.08 7.35 1.59
N PRO A 190 11.06 7.07 2.48
CA PRO A 190 11.00 7.38 3.94
C PRO A 190 11.54 8.70 4.46
N THR A 191 12.08 9.57 3.63
CA THR A 191 12.94 10.66 4.12
C THR A 191 12.31 12.05 4.08
N GLU A 192 11.00 12.19 3.93
CA GLU A 192 10.39 13.52 3.71
C GLU A 192 10.02 14.31 4.99
N LEU A 193 10.65 14.05 6.14
CA LEU A 193 10.52 14.93 7.31
C LEU A 193 11.85 15.02 8.08
N GLN A 194 12.79 15.80 7.54
CA GLN A 194 13.76 16.51 8.38
C GLN A 194 13.75 17.99 7.97
N PRO A 195 13.56 18.94 8.91
CA PRO A 195 13.75 20.35 8.61
C PRO A 195 15.22 20.58 8.22
N ALA A 196 15.43 21.37 7.17
CA ALA A 196 16.76 21.72 6.68
C ALA A 196 17.62 22.30 7.81
N PRO A 197 18.93 22.01 7.87
CA PRO A 197 19.83 22.70 8.78
C PRO A 197 19.86 24.19 8.42
N VAL A 198 19.54 25.03 9.39
CA VAL A 198 19.78 26.47 9.32
C VAL A 198 21.30 26.68 9.30
N LEU A 199 21.81 27.30 8.25
CA LEU A 199 23.19 27.80 8.17
C LEU A 199 23.37 29.02 9.09
#